data_AF-A0A7V9UT55-F1
#
_entry.id   AF-A0A7V9UT55-F1
#
_cell.length_a   1.000
_cell.length_b   1.000
_cell.length_c   1.000
_cell.angle_alpha   90.00
_cell.angle_beta   90.00
_cell.angle_gamma   90.00
#
_symmetry.space_group_name_H-M   'P 1'
#
loop_
_entity.id
_entity.type
_entity.pdbx_description
1 polymer ?
#
loop_
_entity_poly.entity_id
_entity_poly.type
_entity_poly.pdbx_seq_one_letter_code
_entity_poly.pdbx_strand_id
1 'polypeptide(L)'
;MFSIKNITKRVALIAAFAFLIFTNANYAQTSSAPEKAANDFYKWYLHELNKDKFPVDDAKPQLLKMISKRLGKWVYSKAYREYGADYFIDAQDWDKNWESGIKISKAAVKGNTATLKVTLISPGEDFGNHTLNVKLVKETGKWKIDRIKGENN
;
A
#
# COMPACT_ATOMS: atom_id res chain seq x y z
N MET A 1 -42.39 -0.78 73.37
CA MET A 1 -43.71 -0.31 72.91
C MET A 1 -43.50 1.03 72.20
N PHE A 2 -44.13 1.19 71.03
CA PHE A 2 -44.11 2.32 70.06
C PHE A 2 -42.85 2.52 69.20
N SER A 3 -42.90 2.87 67.91
CA SER A 3 -43.84 2.69 66.79
C SER A 3 -43.14 3.27 65.54
N ILE A 4 -43.46 2.75 64.36
CA ILE A 4 -42.89 3.04 63.04
C ILE A 4 -43.48 4.32 62.43
N LYS A 5 -42.65 5.18 61.78
CA LYS A 5 -42.74 5.75 60.40
C LYS A 5 -42.19 7.18 60.29
N ASN A 6 -41.41 7.42 59.22
CA ASN A 6 -41.49 8.54 58.25
C ASN A 6 -40.13 8.63 57.51
N ILE A 7 -39.91 7.86 56.44
CA ILE A 7 -40.08 8.29 55.03
C ILE A 7 -39.80 9.78 54.84
N THR A 8 -38.57 10.16 54.45
CA THR A 8 -38.32 11.14 53.37
C THR A 8 -36.84 11.23 52.97
N LYS A 9 -36.55 10.77 51.75
CA LYS A 9 -35.74 11.44 50.71
C LYS A 9 -34.21 11.64 50.88
N ARG A 10 -33.49 11.04 49.90
CA ARG A 10 -32.22 11.48 49.26
C ARG A 10 -30.95 11.10 50.06
N VAL A 11 -29.84 10.59 49.53
CA VAL A 11 -29.19 10.73 48.22
C VAL A 11 -28.46 9.41 47.87
N ALA A 12 -28.38 9.13 46.57
CA ALA A 12 -27.77 7.99 45.91
C ALA A 12 -26.32 7.68 46.31
N LEU A 13 -25.96 6.39 46.29
CA LEU A 13 -24.61 5.95 46.01
C LEU A 13 -24.68 4.75 45.07
N ILE A 14 -24.55 5.06 43.79
CA ILE A 14 -24.54 4.14 42.65
C ILE A 14 -23.17 3.47 42.63
N ALA A 15 -23.11 2.19 43.02
CA ALA A 15 -21.96 1.34 42.74
C ALA A 15 -22.10 0.77 41.32
N ALA A 16 -21.66 1.54 40.32
CA ALA A 16 -21.59 1.07 38.94
C ALA A 16 -20.36 0.17 38.78
N PHE A 17 -20.58 -1.14 38.75
CA PHE A 17 -19.59 -2.13 38.34
C PHE A 17 -19.32 -1.96 36.84
N ALA A 18 -18.22 -1.30 36.48
CA ALA A 18 -17.80 -1.14 35.10
C ALA A 18 -17.27 -2.48 34.55
N PHE A 19 -18.11 -3.20 33.81
CA PHE A 19 -17.69 -4.34 33.01
C PHE A 19 -17.03 -3.79 31.72
N LEU A 20 -15.72 -3.61 31.75
CA LEU A 20 -14.91 -3.33 30.56
C LEU A 20 -14.85 -4.59 29.70
N ILE A 21 -15.81 -4.74 28.79
CA ILE A 21 -15.72 -5.70 27.70
C ILE A 21 -14.67 -5.16 26.74
N PHE A 22 -13.44 -5.66 26.83
CA PHE A 22 -12.45 -5.49 25.77
C PHE A 22 -12.95 -6.24 24.53
N THR A 23 -13.63 -5.53 23.64
CA THR A 23 -13.87 -6.03 22.30
C THR A 23 -12.53 -6.02 21.57
N ASN A 24 -11.91 -7.20 21.45
CA ASN A 24 -10.88 -7.43 20.44
C ASN A 24 -11.57 -7.33 19.08
N ALA A 25 -11.69 -6.11 18.56
CA ALA A 25 -11.93 -5.87 17.16
C ALA A 25 -10.72 -6.44 16.41
N ASN A 26 -10.77 -7.74 16.12
CA ASN A 26 -9.99 -8.32 15.05
C ASN A 26 -10.46 -7.59 13.79
N TYR A 27 -9.80 -6.48 13.46
CA TYR A 27 -9.80 -5.95 12.12
C TYR A 27 -9.25 -7.08 11.26
N ALA A 28 -10.15 -7.92 10.76
CA ALA A 28 -9.86 -8.81 9.65
C ALA A 28 -9.35 -7.89 8.56
N GLN A 29 -8.02 -7.82 8.45
CA GLN A 29 -7.35 -6.94 7.54
C GLN A 29 -7.73 -7.44 6.15
N THR A 30 -8.79 -6.84 5.59
CA THR A 30 -9.31 -7.19 4.27
C THR A 30 -8.12 -7.05 3.34
N SER A 31 -7.61 -8.20 2.87
CA SER A 31 -6.56 -8.21 1.87
C SER A 31 -7.09 -7.40 0.71
N SER A 32 -6.48 -6.25 0.43
CA SER A 32 -6.79 -5.50 -0.78
C SER A 32 -6.63 -6.42 -1.99
N ALA A 33 -7.32 -6.11 -3.09
CA ALA A 33 -7.06 -6.78 -4.36
C ALA A 33 -5.62 -6.43 -4.84
N PRO A 34 -4.91 -7.34 -5.53
CA PRO A 34 -3.59 -7.03 -6.07
C PRO A 34 -3.60 -5.81 -7.01
N GLU A 35 -4.69 -5.59 -7.74
CA GLU A 35 -4.91 -4.40 -8.58
C GLU A 35 -4.88 -3.11 -7.75
N LYS A 36 -5.56 -3.11 -6.59
CA LYS A 36 -5.55 -1.96 -5.68
C LYS A 36 -4.14 -1.70 -5.14
N ALA A 37 -3.42 -2.76 -4.75
CA ALA A 37 -2.06 -2.62 -4.25
C ALA A 37 -1.11 -2.04 -5.31
N ALA A 38 -1.22 -2.48 -6.57
CA ALA A 38 -0.46 -1.91 -7.68
C ALA A 38 -0.83 -0.45 -7.94
N ASN A 39 -2.13 -0.12 -7.99
CA ASN A 39 -2.60 1.24 -8.18
C ASN A 39 -2.11 2.19 -7.09
N ASP A 40 -2.26 1.79 -5.83
CA ASP A 40 -1.81 2.58 -4.67
C ASP A 40 -0.29 2.80 -4.73
N PHE A 41 0.48 1.79 -5.13
CA PHE A 41 1.93 1.88 -5.33
C PHE A 41 2.29 2.90 -6.40
N TYR A 42 1.79 2.77 -7.63
CA TYR A 42 2.17 3.68 -8.71
C TYR A 42 1.67 5.10 -8.50
N LYS A 43 0.49 5.27 -7.92
CA LYS A 43 -0.03 6.61 -7.57
C LYS A 43 0.89 7.31 -6.58
N TRP A 44 1.34 6.62 -5.53
CA TRP A 44 2.29 7.18 -4.58
C TRP A 44 3.68 7.40 -5.19
N TYR A 45 4.20 6.42 -5.93
CA TYR A 45 5.55 6.46 -6.50
C TYR A 45 5.72 7.61 -7.49
N LEU A 46 4.80 7.71 -8.46
CA LEU A 46 4.82 8.78 -9.47
C LEU A 46 4.57 10.16 -8.86
N HIS A 47 3.75 10.24 -7.81
CA HIS A 47 3.53 11.49 -7.09
C HIS A 47 4.79 11.99 -6.37
N GLU A 48 5.61 11.10 -5.82
CA GLU A 48 6.90 11.48 -5.23
C GLU A 48 7.91 11.89 -6.32
N LEU A 49 7.98 11.16 -7.44
CA LEU A 49 8.81 11.58 -8.59
C LEU A 49 8.41 12.97 -9.10
N ASN A 50 7.11 13.26 -9.20
CA ASN A 50 6.61 14.57 -9.60
C ASN A 50 6.93 15.72 -8.63
N LYS A 51 7.38 15.40 -7.41
CA LYS A 51 7.92 16.35 -6.43
C LYS A 51 9.45 16.37 -6.41
N ASP A 52 10.09 15.78 -7.41
CA ASP A 52 11.54 15.61 -7.51
C ASP A 52 12.12 14.87 -6.28
N LYS A 53 11.36 13.92 -5.75
CA LYS A 53 11.81 13.00 -4.68
C LYS A 53 11.95 11.59 -5.23
N PHE A 54 13.07 10.96 -4.94
CA PHE A 54 13.41 9.63 -5.41
C PHE A 54 13.08 8.60 -4.33
N PRO A 55 11.99 7.81 -4.43
CA PRO A 55 11.47 7.06 -3.28
C PRO A 55 12.43 6.01 -2.70
N VAL A 56 13.39 5.53 -3.50
CA VAL A 56 14.46 4.65 -3.03
C VAL A 56 15.36 5.37 -2.02
N ASP A 57 15.70 6.63 -2.26
CA ASP A 57 16.61 7.40 -1.41
C ASP A 57 15.84 8.18 -0.33
N ASP A 58 14.74 8.83 -0.71
CA ASP A 58 14.04 9.82 0.12
C ASP A 58 12.89 9.23 0.96
N ALA A 59 12.37 8.05 0.60
CA ALA A 59 11.14 7.51 1.19
C ALA A 59 11.23 6.01 1.55
N LYS A 60 12.43 5.53 1.87
CA LYS A 60 12.71 4.12 2.18
C LYS A 60 11.70 3.42 3.08
N PRO A 61 11.28 3.97 4.24
CA PRO A 61 10.33 3.29 5.12
C PRO A 61 8.96 3.08 4.46
N GLN A 62 8.52 4.02 3.62
CA GLN A 62 7.26 3.91 2.89
C GLN A 62 7.39 2.91 1.74
N LEU A 63 8.49 2.99 0.96
CA LEU A 63 8.76 2.04 -0.12
C LEU A 63 8.76 0.59 0.40
N LEU A 64 9.46 0.32 1.50
CA LEU A 64 9.57 -1.01 2.12
C LEU A 64 8.23 -1.58 2.64
N LYS A 65 7.20 -0.74 2.86
CA LYS A 65 5.85 -1.23 3.20
C LYS A 65 5.11 -1.78 1.97
N MET A 66 5.44 -1.29 0.78
CA MET A 66 4.70 -1.55 -0.46
C MET A 66 5.37 -2.62 -1.34
N ILE A 67 6.66 -2.91 -1.09
CA ILE A 67 7.43 -3.91 -1.85
C ILE A 67 7.72 -5.16 -1.01
N SER A 68 7.89 -6.31 -1.68
CA SER A 68 8.20 -7.58 -1.04
C SER A 68 9.51 -7.49 -0.28
N LYS A 69 9.66 -8.30 0.79
CA LYS A 69 10.90 -8.34 1.56
C LYS A 69 12.10 -8.69 0.68
N ARG A 70 11.88 -9.58 -0.31
CA ARG A 70 12.90 -9.98 -1.28
C ARG A 70 13.30 -8.80 -2.17
N LEU A 71 12.33 -8.10 -2.77
CA LEU A 71 12.62 -6.94 -3.63
C LEU A 71 13.30 -5.83 -2.85
N GLY A 72 12.84 -5.53 -1.62
CA GLY A 72 13.47 -4.53 -0.76
C GLY A 72 14.93 -4.84 -0.45
N LYS A 73 15.29 -6.10 -0.19
CA LYS A 73 16.71 -6.47 -0.02
C LYS A 73 17.55 -6.18 -1.26
N TRP A 74 17.00 -6.41 -2.45
CA TRP A 74 17.70 -6.18 -3.70
C TRP A 74 17.84 -4.68 -4.03
N VAL A 75 16.77 -3.89 -3.87
CA VAL A 75 16.77 -2.43 -4.12
C VAL A 75 17.82 -1.71 -3.26
N TYR A 76 18.08 -2.19 -2.05
CA TYR A 76 19.12 -1.62 -1.17
C TYR A 76 20.44 -2.39 -1.21
N SER A 77 20.68 -3.18 -2.26
CA SER A 77 21.95 -3.86 -2.51
C SER A 77 22.82 -3.07 -3.49
N LYS A 78 24.09 -3.48 -3.64
CA LYS A 78 24.99 -2.91 -4.66
C LYS A 78 24.48 -3.14 -6.09
N ALA A 79 23.85 -4.29 -6.35
CA ALA A 79 23.37 -4.67 -7.67
C ALA A 79 22.29 -3.71 -8.22
N TYR A 80 21.48 -3.11 -7.35
CA TYR A 80 20.49 -2.11 -7.78
C TYR A 80 21.17 -0.84 -8.32
N ARG A 81 22.28 -0.40 -7.73
CA ARG A 81 23.01 0.79 -8.17
C ARG A 81 23.60 0.64 -9.57
N GLU A 82 23.81 -0.60 -10.01
CA GLU A 82 24.32 -0.94 -11.33
C GLU A 82 23.20 -1.10 -12.37
N TYR A 83 21.92 -1.04 -11.97
CA TYR A 83 20.78 -1.20 -12.89
C TYR A 83 20.68 -0.07 -13.93
N GLY A 84 21.18 1.13 -13.60
CA GLY A 84 21.31 2.24 -14.55
C GLY A 84 19.99 2.91 -14.97
N ALA A 85 18.88 2.59 -14.31
CA ALA A 85 17.56 3.16 -14.54
C ALA A 85 16.73 3.14 -13.23
N ASP A 86 15.60 3.84 -13.20
CA ASP A 86 14.62 3.63 -12.14
C ASP A 86 13.90 2.30 -12.39
N TYR A 87 14.19 1.30 -11.55
CA TYR A 87 13.60 -0.04 -11.63
C TYR A 87 12.07 -0.07 -11.55
N PHE A 88 11.45 0.87 -10.85
CA PHE A 88 10.00 0.83 -10.59
C PHE A 88 9.17 1.36 -11.74
N ILE A 89 9.77 2.17 -12.61
CA ILE A 89 9.19 2.60 -13.89
C ILE A 89 9.92 2.01 -15.09
N ASP A 90 10.96 1.21 -14.87
CA ASP A 90 11.84 0.60 -15.88
C ASP A 90 12.28 1.58 -17.00
N ALA A 91 12.64 2.80 -16.59
CA ALA A 91 12.99 3.91 -17.46
C ALA A 91 14.08 4.81 -16.83
N GLN A 92 14.80 5.57 -17.66
CA GLN A 92 15.81 6.53 -17.20
C GLN A 92 15.20 7.85 -16.69
N ASP A 93 14.01 8.20 -17.20
CA ASP A 93 13.30 9.43 -16.87
C ASP A 93 11.78 9.14 -16.86
N TRP A 94 10.97 10.08 -16.36
CA TRP A 94 9.53 9.93 -16.22
C TRP A 94 8.75 11.08 -16.85
N ASP A 95 7.53 10.78 -17.29
CA ASP A 95 6.55 11.82 -17.65
C ASP A 95 5.67 12.15 -16.46
N LYS A 96 5.55 13.44 -16.13
CA LYS A 96 4.66 13.92 -15.06
C LYS A 96 3.21 13.54 -15.26
N ASN A 97 2.76 13.38 -16.51
CA ASN A 97 1.40 13.00 -16.86
C ASN A 97 1.06 11.56 -16.47
N TRP A 98 2.06 10.68 -16.31
CA TRP A 98 1.84 9.29 -15.93
C TRP A 98 1.06 9.12 -14.62
N GLU A 99 1.21 10.03 -13.65
CA GLU A 99 0.46 9.99 -12.38
C GLU A 99 -1.05 10.00 -12.59
N SER A 100 -1.53 10.78 -13.56
CA SER A 100 -2.95 10.87 -13.92
C SER A 100 -3.40 9.75 -14.86
N GLY A 101 -2.45 9.07 -15.50
CA GLY A 101 -2.65 8.13 -16.61
C GLY A 101 -2.49 6.65 -16.25
N ILE A 102 -2.67 6.27 -14.98
CA ILE A 102 -2.43 4.89 -14.52
C ILE A 102 -3.63 4.00 -14.91
N LYS A 103 -3.38 2.96 -15.71
CA LYS A 103 -4.33 1.87 -16.00
C LYS A 103 -3.80 0.54 -15.51
N ILE A 104 -4.65 -0.19 -14.78
CA ILE A 104 -4.32 -1.50 -14.21
C ILE A 104 -5.14 -2.57 -14.90
N SER A 105 -4.50 -3.62 -15.43
CA SER A 105 -5.21 -4.77 -15.96
C SER A 105 -5.79 -5.62 -14.82
N LYS A 106 -6.78 -6.47 -15.14
CA LYS A 106 -7.19 -7.55 -14.22
C LYS A 106 -5.98 -8.41 -13.87
N ALA A 107 -5.85 -8.79 -12.60
CA ALA A 107 -4.78 -9.64 -12.14
C ALA A 107 -5.06 -11.12 -12.39
N ALA A 108 -4.04 -11.85 -12.84
CA ALA A 108 -4.01 -13.30 -12.84
C ALA A 108 -3.46 -13.78 -11.49
N VAL A 109 -4.35 -14.20 -10.59
CA VAL A 109 -4.00 -14.64 -9.23
C VAL A 109 -3.79 -16.15 -9.18
N LYS A 110 -2.66 -16.59 -8.62
CA LYS A 110 -2.33 -18.00 -8.35
C LYS A 110 -1.76 -18.13 -6.93
N GLY A 111 -2.61 -18.58 -6.00
CA GLY A 111 -2.26 -18.68 -4.58
C GLY A 111 -1.83 -17.32 -4.01
N ASN A 112 -0.60 -17.25 -3.49
CA ASN A 112 -0.02 -16.03 -2.92
C ASN A 112 0.76 -15.18 -3.94
N THR A 113 0.54 -15.40 -5.23
CA THR A 113 1.16 -14.63 -6.31
C THR A 113 0.10 -14.05 -7.23
N ALA A 114 0.37 -12.89 -7.79
CA ALA A 114 -0.46 -12.27 -8.81
C ALA A 114 0.41 -11.61 -9.87
N THR A 115 -0.04 -11.61 -11.12
CA THR A 115 0.59 -10.86 -12.22
C THR A 115 -0.45 -9.98 -12.90
N LEU A 116 -0.09 -8.74 -13.19
CA LEU A 116 -0.93 -7.78 -13.91
C LEU A 116 -0.06 -6.85 -14.75
N LYS A 117 -0.68 -6.13 -15.68
CA LYS A 117 -0.06 -5.03 -16.41
C LYS A 117 -0.43 -3.70 -15.77
N VAL A 118 0.55 -2.80 -15.71
CA VAL A 118 0.34 -1.38 -15.42
C VAL A 118 0.75 -0.59 -16.65
N THR A 119 -0.19 0.16 -17.21
CA THR A 119 0.08 1.08 -18.32
C THR A 119 0.04 2.50 -17.79
N LEU A 120 1.15 3.22 -17.94
CA LEU A 120 1.32 4.62 -17.63
C LEU A 120 1.10 5.41 -18.92
N ILE A 121 0.01 6.16 -18.99
CA ILE A 121 -0.37 6.90 -20.20
C ILE A 121 0.32 8.26 -20.23
N SER A 122 1.04 8.51 -21.31
CA SER A 122 1.47 9.85 -21.69
C SER A 122 0.62 10.34 -22.86
N PRO A 123 -0.03 11.51 -22.76
CA PRO A 123 -0.70 12.13 -23.90
C PRO A 123 0.28 12.77 -24.90
N GLY A 124 1.57 12.91 -24.54
CA GLY A 124 2.60 13.52 -25.38
C GLY A 124 3.37 12.51 -26.23
N GLU A 125 4.10 13.01 -27.23
CA GLU A 125 4.88 12.18 -28.16
C GLU A 125 6.24 11.72 -27.58
N ASP A 126 6.77 12.43 -26.59
CA ASP A 126 8.14 12.23 -26.10
C ASP A 126 8.34 10.91 -25.33
N PHE A 127 7.36 10.52 -24.50
CA PHE A 127 7.45 9.31 -23.66
C PHE A 127 6.55 8.18 -24.14
N GLY A 128 5.40 8.52 -24.76
CA GLY A 128 4.38 7.56 -25.14
C GLY A 128 3.80 6.76 -23.95
N ASN A 129 2.93 5.80 -24.27
CA ASN A 129 2.41 4.89 -23.25
C ASN A 129 3.48 3.89 -22.81
N HIS A 130 3.75 3.82 -21.52
CA HIS A 130 4.72 2.91 -20.95
C HIS A 130 4.03 1.76 -20.20
N THR A 131 4.25 0.51 -20.62
CA THR A 131 3.59 -0.66 -20.01
C THR A 131 4.57 -1.55 -19.27
N LEU A 132 4.21 -1.85 -18.01
CA LEU A 132 4.98 -2.63 -17.06
C LEU A 132 4.26 -3.94 -16.73
N ASN A 133 4.99 -5.05 -16.82
CA ASN A 133 4.57 -6.34 -16.27
C ASN A 133 4.94 -6.39 -14.79
N VAL A 134 3.93 -6.46 -13.93
CA VAL A 134 4.11 -6.38 -12.48
C VAL A 134 3.70 -7.68 -11.84
N LYS A 135 4.62 -8.28 -11.09
CA LYS A 135 4.36 -9.40 -10.20
C LYS A 135 4.20 -8.89 -8.78
N LEU A 136 3.14 -9.34 -8.12
CA LEU A 136 2.90 -9.13 -6.70
C LEU A 136 2.97 -10.46 -5.94
N VAL A 137 3.36 -10.37 -4.68
CA VAL A 137 3.31 -11.49 -3.72
C VAL A 137 2.53 -11.09 -2.49
N LYS A 138 1.77 -12.03 -1.92
CA LYS A 138 1.05 -11.83 -0.67
C LYS A 138 1.95 -12.22 0.50
N GLU A 139 2.43 -11.21 1.23
CA GLU A 139 3.20 -11.37 2.46
C GLU A 139 2.33 -10.94 3.65
N THR A 140 2.16 -11.80 4.65
CA THR A 140 1.38 -11.47 5.87
C THR A 140 -0.02 -10.93 5.57
N GLY A 141 -0.68 -11.49 4.55
CA GLY A 141 -2.02 -11.08 4.12
C GLY A 141 -2.09 -9.81 3.27
N LYS A 142 -0.97 -9.14 2.97
CA LYS A 142 -0.90 -7.93 2.14
C LYS A 142 -0.21 -8.23 0.82
N TRP A 143 -0.77 -7.75 -0.29
CA TRP A 143 -0.07 -7.76 -1.58
C TRP A 143 1.02 -6.71 -1.60
N LYS A 144 2.18 -7.07 -2.13
CA LYS A 144 3.32 -6.19 -2.30
C LYS A 144 3.97 -6.41 -3.65
N ILE A 145 4.55 -5.35 -4.22
CA ILE A 145 5.28 -5.42 -5.47
C ILE A 145 6.53 -6.29 -5.29
N ASP A 146 6.69 -7.30 -6.14
CA ASP A 146 7.80 -8.25 -6.06
C ASP A 146 8.75 -8.13 -7.26
N ARG A 147 8.22 -7.92 -8.46
CA ARG A 147 9.04 -7.77 -9.66
C ARG A 147 8.33 -6.86 -10.66
N ILE A 148 9.11 -6.02 -11.33
CA ILE A 148 8.68 -5.16 -12.43
C ILE A 148 9.56 -5.48 -13.64
N LYS A 149 8.98 -5.38 -14.83
CA LYS A 149 9.68 -5.43 -16.11
C LYS A 149 8.87 -4.65 -17.15
N GLY A 150 9.49 -3.72 -17.86
CA GLY A 150 8.90 -3.07 -19.03
C GLY A 150 8.60 -4.08 -20.14
N GLU A 151 7.56 -3.83 -20.93
CA GLU A 151 7.18 -4.71 -22.04
C GLU A 151 8.18 -4.64 -23.23
N ASN A 152 8.95 -3.56 -23.33
CA ASN A 152 9.92 -3.33 -24.41
C ASN A 152 11.38 -3.66 -24.02
N ASN A 153 11.62 -4.20 -22.82
CA ASN A 153 12.93 -4.60 -22.29
C ASN A 153 13.03 -6.12 -22.07
#